data_AF-A0A0S8K4K2-F1
#
_entry.id   AF-A0A0S8K4K2-F1
#
_cell.length_a   1.000
_cell.length_b   1.000
_cell.length_c   1.000
_cell.angle_alpha   90.00
_cell.angle_beta   90.00
_cell.angle_gamma   90.00
#
_symmetry.space_group_name_H-M   'P 1'
#
loop_
_entity.id
_entity.type
_entity.pdbx_description
1 polymer ?
#
loop_
_entity_poly.entity_id
_entity_poly.type
_entity_poly.pdbx_seq_one_letter_code
_entity_poly.pdbx_strand_id
1 'polypeptide(L)'
;MDEVKKRPTLLQAFIPIVCLIFLLSLNVFIYGEDTLSGANQIALLLSAAIAGIIAIRLKLTWTAILSRIVSSIGSAMPSILILLLIGSLAGTWMISGVVPAMIYYGLKIIHPSIFLFAAVVTCSIVSLATGSAWSTIATVGIALLGIGQALGIPVGLVAGAVISGAYFGDKMSPLSDTTNLA
;
A
#
# COMPACT_ATOMS: atom_id res chain seq x y z
N MET A 1 23.07 34.20 -16.04
CA MET A 1 21.71 34.78 -16.07
C MET A 1 20.83 33.76 -15.37
N ASP A 2 20.63 33.95 -14.07
CA ASP A 2 19.87 33.04 -13.23
C ASP A 2 18.39 33.14 -13.61
N GLU A 3 17.93 32.24 -14.47
CA GLU A 3 16.49 32.08 -14.70
C GLU A 3 15.85 31.65 -13.37
N VAL A 4 15.05 32.56 -12.80
CA VAL A 4 14.23 32.33 -11.62
C VAL A 4 13.37 31.08 -11.90
N LYS A 5 13.76 29.94 -11.31
CA LYS A 5 13.01 28.68 -11.35
C LYS A 5 11.59 28.94 -10.88
N LYS A 6 10.64 29.07 -11.82
CA LYS A 6 9.23 29.26 -11.50
C LYS A 6 8.74 28.00 -10.79
N ARG A 7 8.43 28.15 -9.50
CA ARG A 7 7.73 27.11 -8.74
C ARG A 7 6.32 26.96 -9.33
N PRO A 8 5.82 25.73 -9.49
CA PRO A 8 4.43 25.54 -9.88
C PRO A 8 3.53 26.27 -8.89
N THR A 9 2.51 26.94 -9.42
CA THR A 9 1.44 27.51 -8.57
C THR A 9 0.64 26.38 -7.94
N LEU A 10 -0.01 26.64 -6.79
CA LEU A 10 -0.85 25.64 -6.11
C LEU A 10 -1.85 24.99 -7.07
N LEU A 11 -2.51 25.78 -7.91
CA LEU A 11 -3.43 25.28 -8.93
C LEU A 11 -2.77 24.31 -9.92
N GLN A 12 -1.56 24.61 -10.39
CA GLN A 12 -0.82 23.73 -11.30
C GLN A 12 -0.41 22.41 -10.62
N ALA A 13 -0.08 22.43 -9.33
CA ALA A 13 0.28 21.23 -8.58
C ALA A 13 -0.93 20.32 -8.32
N PHE A 14 -2.14 20.88 -8.15
CA PHE A 14 -3.35 20.09 -7.92
C PHE A 14 -3.87 19.41 -9.19
N ILE A 15 -3.64 19.95 -10.38
CA ILE A 15 -4.22 19.41 -11.63
C ILE A 15 -3.89 17.92 -11.85
N PRO A 16 -2.62 17.46 -11.79
CA PRO A 16 -2.29 16.04 -11.97
C PRO A 16 -2.90 15.16 -10.88
N ILE A 17 -2.96 15.65 -9.63
CA ILE A 17 -3.49 14.91 -8.47
C ILE A 17 -4.99 14.72 -8.62
N VAL A 18 -5.74 15.78 -8.91
CA VAL A 18 -7.19 15.73 -9.12
C VAL A 18 -7.52 14.84 -10.32
N CYS A 19 -6.76 14.95 -11.41
CA CYS A 19 -6.93 14.08 -12.57
C CYS A 19 -6.69 12.61 -12.20
N LEU A 20 -5.64 12.30 -11.44
CA LEU A 20 -5.37 10.94 -10.98
C LEU A 20 -6.50 10.38 -10.12
N ILE A 21 -6.94 11.14 -9.11
CA ILE A 21 -8.05 10.73 -8.23
C ILE A 21 -9.33 10.50 -9.03
N PHE A 22 -9.63 11.39 -9.97
CA PHE A 22 -10.80 11.28 -10.83
C PHE A 22 -10.74 10.01 -11.71
N LEU A 23 -9.60 9.77 -12.37
CA LEU A 23 -9.42 8.59 -13.23
C LEU A 23 -9.47 7.28 -12.43
N LEU A 24 -8.89 7.24 -11.23
CA LEU A 24 -8.98 6.08 -10.34
C LEU A 24 -10.41 5.87 -9.83
N SER A 25 -11.12 6.95 -9.48
CA SER A 25 -12.52 6.87 -9.04
C SER A 25 -13.43 6.35 -10.15
N LEU A 26 -13.23 6.80 -11.39
CA LEU A 26 -13.92 6.27 -12.56
C LEU A 26 -13.59 4.80 -12.78
N ASN A 27 -12.35 4.39 -12.56
CA ASN A 27 -11.97 2.99 -12.67
C ASN A 27 -12.74 2.12 -11.68
N VAL A 28 -12.81 2.54 -10.42
CA VAL A 28 -13.61 1.85 -9.38
C VAL A 28 -15.10 1.83 -9.75
N PHE A 29 -15.65 2.92 -10.26
CA PHE A 29 -17.07 3.00 -10.62
C PHE A 29 -17.45 2.05 -11.78
N ILE A 30 -16.57 1.89 -12.77
CA ILE A 30 -16.83 1.08 -13.97
C ILE A 30 -16.53 -0.41 -13.70
N TYR A 31 -15.43 -0.71 -13.01
CA TYR A 31 -14.92 -2.08 -12.85
C TYR A 31 -15.29 -2.72 -11.50
N GLY A 32 -15.86 -1.98 -10.56
CA GLY A 32 -16.34 -2.52 -9.28
C GLY A 32 -15.23 -3.23 -8.49
N GLU A 33 -15.44 -4.52 -8.16
CA GLU A 33 -14.45 -5.32 -7.43
C GLU A 33 -13.23 -5.74 -8.29
N ASP A 34 -13.34 -5.64 -9.62
CA ASP A 34 -12.31 -6.03 -10.59
C ASP A 34 -11.40 -4.86 -10.99
N THR A 35 -11.25 -3.86 -10.12
CA THR A 35 -10.37 -2.68 -10.32
C THR A 35 -8.93 -3.02 -10.72
N LEU A 36 -8.44 -4.20 -10.35
CA LEU A 36 -7.11 -4.69 -10.74
C LEU A 36 -7.01 -5.02 -12.23
N SER A 37 -8.13 -5.43 -12.85
CA SER A 37 -8.30 -5.62 -14.30
C SER A 37 -8.49 -4.29 -15.04
N GLY A 38 -8.69 -3.21 -14.29
CA GLY A 38 -8.86 -1.85 -14.79
C GLY A 38 -7.54 -1.18 -15.19
N ALA A 39 -7.68 -0.02 -15.84
CA ALA A 39 -6.58 0.74 -16.42
C ALA A 39 -5.83 1.65 -15.42
N ASN A 40 -5.52 1.17 -14.20
CA ASN A 40 -4.81 1.95 -13.18
C ASN A 40 -3.44 2.46 -13.67
N GLN A 41 -2.74 1.61 -14.42
CA GLN A 41 -1.47 1.98 -15.08
C GLN A 41 -1.67 3.12 -16.08
N ILE A 42 -2.76 3.10 -16.85
CA ILE A 42 -3.09 4.18 -17.80
C ILE A 42 -3.43 5.47 -17.05
N ALA A 43 -4.18 5.40 -15.94
CA ALA A 43 -4.48 6.56 -15.10
C ALA A 43 -3.20 7.23 -14.57
N LEU A 44 -2.24 6.43 -14.09
CA LEU A 44 -0.94 6.91 -13.64
C LEU A 44 -0.13 7.54 -14.79
N LEU A 45 -0.08 6.90 -15.96
CA LEU A 45 0.62 7.42 -17.13
C LEU A 45 0.02 8.73 -17.63
N LEU A 46 -1.31 8.85 -17.67
CA LEU A 46 -2.01 10.07 -18.08
C LEU A 46 -1.79 11.22 -17.10
N SER A 47 -1.88 10.97 -15.79
CA SER A 47 -1.56 11.98 -14.77
C SER A 47 -0.09 12.43 -14.86
N ALA A 48 0.83 11.49 -15.05
CA ALA A 48 2.24 11.78 -15.26
C ALA A 48 2.49 12.60 -16.55
N ALA A 49 1.77 12.31 -17.63
CA ALA A 49 1.84 13.09 -18.86
C ALA A 49 1.35 14.54 -18.65
N ILE A 50 0.27 14.73 -17.89
CA ILE A 50 -0.23 16.07 -17.52
C ILE A 50 0.80 16.82 -16.68
N ALA A 51 1.40 16.15 -15.68
CA ALA A 51 2.49 16.73 -14.90
C ALA A 51 3.71 17.10 -15.77
N GLY A 52 4.03 16.26 -16.76
CA GLY A 52 5.07 16.52 -17.75
C GLY A 52 4.78 17.75 -18.61
N ILE A 53 3.55 17.91 -19.10
CA ILE A 53 3.12 19.09 -19.86
C ILE A 53 3.27 20.37 -19.01
N ILE A 54 2.88 20.32 -17.74
CA ILE A 54 3.04 21.45 -16.81
C ILE A 54 4.53 21.77 -16.61
N ALA A 55 5.37 20.75 -16.44
CA ALA A 55 6.82 20.92 -16.30
C ALA A 55 7.45 21.58 -17.54
N ILE A 56 7.02 21.20 -18.75
CA ILE A 56 7.45 21.82 -20.01
C ILE A 56 6.96 23.27 -20.10
N ARG A 57 5.70 23.57 -19.73
CA ARG A 57 5.18 24.95 -19.71
C ARG A 57 5.89 25.86 -18.71
N LEU A 58 6.41 25.29 -17.62
CA LEU A 58 7.26 25.99 -16.64
C LEU A 58 8.71 26.13 -17.10
N LYS A 59 9.04 25.69 -18.32
CA LYS A 59 10.38 25.72 -18.92
C LYS A 59 11.43 25.00 -18.06
N LEU A 60 11.02 23.95 -17.35
CA LEU A 60 11.97 23.13 -16.59
C LEU A 60 12.87 22.34 -17.55
N THR A 61 14.16 22.28 -17.23
CA THR A 61 15.11 21.48 -18.02
C THR A 61 14.84 19.99 -17.84
N TRP A 62 15.02 19.21 -18.91
CA TRP A 62 14.88 17.75 -18.86
C TRP A 62 15.77 17.12 -17.79
N THR A 63 16.99 17.62 -17.63
CA THR A 63 17.95 17.18 -16.59
C THR A 63 17.41 17.41 -15.18
N ALA A 64 16.72 18.53 -14.93
CA ALA A 64 16.10 18.79 -13.63
C ALA A 64 14.90 17.88 -13.37
N ILE A 65 14.09 17.60 -14.39
CA ILE A 65 12.95 16.66 -14.30
C ILE A 65 13.47 15.25 -13.99
N LEU A 66 14.46 14.76 -14.76
CA LEU A 66 15.04 13.44 -14.57
C LEU A 66 15.66 13.27 -13.19
N SER A 67 16.44 14.26 -12.73
CA SER A 67 17.03 14.24 -11.39
C SER A 67 15.97 14.15 -10.28
N ARG A 68 14.84 14.86 -10.43
CA ARG A 68 13.70 14.77 -9.49
C ARG A 68 13.05 13.39 -9.51
N ILE A 69 12.86 12.79 -10.68
CA ILE A 69 12.31 11.44 -10.83
C ILE A 69 13.21 10.42 -10.12
N VAL A 70 14.51 10.43 -10.40
CA VAL A 70 15.48 9.50 -9.80
C VAL A 70 15.53 9.68 -8.28
N SER A 71 15.54 10.92 -7.78
CA SER A 71 15.49 11.20 -6.35
C SER A 71 14.21 10.67 -5.70
N SER A 72 13.07 10.79 -6.38
CA SER A 72 11.77 10.32 -5.86
C SER A 72 11.68 8.79 -5.82
N ILE A 73 12.23 8.11 -6.84
CA ILE A 73 12.37 6.65 -6.84
C ILE A 73 13.34 6.24 -5.71
N GLY A 74 14.47 6.94 -5.58
CA GLY A 74 15.47 6.70 -4.54
C GLY A 74 14.88 6.74 -3.13
N SER A 75 13.99 7.70 -2.84
CA SER A 75 13.29 7.76 -1.55
C SER A 75 12.34 6.58 -1.29
N ALA A 76 11.83 5.92 -2.33
CA ALA A 76 10.94 4.76 -2.21
C ALA A 76 11.66 3.41 -2.27
N MET A 77 12.95 3.39 -2.63
CA MET A 77 13.73 2.14 -2.79
C MET A 77 13.72 1.23 -1.55
N PRO A 78 13.89 1.74 -0.31
CA PRO A 78 13.86 0.88 0.88
C PRO A 78 12.53 0.13 1.01
N SER A 79 11.39 0.82 0.83
CA SER A 79 10.06 0.20 0.88
C SER A 79 9.87 -0.84 -0.22
N ILE A 80 10.34 -0.56 -1.44
CA ILE A 80 10.27 -1.50 -2.57
C ILE A 80 11.05 -2.79 -2.25
N LEU A 81 12.28 -2.67 -1.74
CA LEU A 81 13.10 -3.82 -1.38
C LEU A 81 12.48 -4.64 -0.24
N ILE A 82 11.92 -3.98 0.78
CA ILE A 82 11.21 -4.65 1.87
C ILE A 82 10.00 -5.41 1.33
N LEU A 83 9.15 -4.78 0.51
CA LEU A 83 7.98 -5.43 -0.07
C LEU A 83 8.36 -6.62 -0.97
N LEU A 84 9.47 -6.52 -1.71
CA LEU A 84 10.00 -7.62 -2.52
C LEU A 84 10.43 -8.81 -1.66
N LEU A 85 11.19 -8.56 -0.58
CA LEU A 85 11.64 -9.60 0.35
C LEU A 85 10.47 -10.27 1.05
N ILE A 86 9.47 -9.48 1.48
CA ILE A 86 8.25 -10.01 2.10
C ILE A 86 7.46 -10.86 1.10
N GLY A 87 7.31 -10.42 -0.15
CA GLY A 87 6.67 -11.20 -1.19
C GLY A 87 7.36 -12.56 -1.42
N SER A 88 8.69 -12.56 -1.48
CA SER A 88 9.50 -13.78 -1.58
C SER A 88 9.33 -14.70 -0.37
N LEU A 89 9.32 -14.13 0.84
CA LEU A 89 9.12 -14.87 2.09
C LEU A 89 7.72 -15.50 2.16
N ALA A 90 6.67 -14.74 1.82
CA ALA A 90 5.29 -15.21 1.83
C ALA A 90 5.08 -16.36 0.83
N GLY A 91 5.64 -16.25 -0.38
CA GLY A 91 5.62 -17.33 -1.36
C GLY A 91 6.36 -18.59 -0.86
N THR A 92 7.53 -18.39 -0.25
CA THR A 92 8.32 -19.50 0.33
C THR A 92 7.55 -20.20 1.46
N TRP A 93 6.86 -19.46 2.33
CA TRP A 93 6.04 -20.03 3.40
C TRP A 93 4.79 -20.76 2.91
N MET A 94 4.23 -20.32 1.79
CA MET A 94 3.10 -21.02 1.16
C MET A 94 3.54 -22.39 0.65
N ILE A 95 4.66 -22.44 -0.08
CA ILE A 95 5.19 -23.69 -0.67
C ILE A 95 5.76 -24.63 0.40
N SER A 96 6.44 -24.10 1.42
CA SER A 96 7.02 -24.92 2.50
C SER A 96 5.99 -25.49 3.48
N GLY A 97 4.72 -25.09 3.36
CA GLY A 97 3.66 -25.54 4.25
C GLY A 97 3.60 -24.80 5.59
N VAL A 98 4.43 -23.77 5.82
CA VAL A 98 4.43 -22.97 7.05
C VAL A 98 3.09 -22.22 7.20
N VAL A 99 2.64 -21.52 6.15
CA VAL A 99 1.32 -20.84 6.17
C VAL A 99 0.17 -21.84 6.31
N PRO A 100 0.09 -22.93 5.50
CA PRO A 100 -0.90 -23.99 5.70
C PRO A 100 -0.92 -24.60 7.12
N ALA A 101 0.24 -24.82 7.73
CA ALA A 101 0.34 -25.32 9.10
C ALA A 101 -0.19 -24.29 10.11
N MET A 102 0.17 -23.01 9.97
CA MET A 102 -0.40 -21.93 10.80
C MET A 102 -1.92 -21.86 10.66
N ILE A 103 -2.47 -22.08 9.47
CA ILE A 103 -3.93 -22.13 9.26
C ILE A 103 -4.52 -23.33 10.02
N TYR A 104 -3.97 -24.52 9.84
CA TYR A 104 -4.46 -25.74 10.46
C TYR A 104 -4.45 -25.67 12.00
N TYR A 105 -3.35 -25.20 12.59
CA TYR A 105 -3.25 -25.04 14.04
C TYR A 105 -4.06 -23.84 14.55
N GLY A 106 -4.13 -22.75 13.78
CA GLY A 106 -4.96 -21.58 14.09
C GLY A 106 -6.43 -21.94 14.22
N LEU A 107 -6.95 -22.79 13.33
CA LEU A 107 -8.32 -23.32 13.38
C LEU A 107 -8.60 -24.18 14.62
N LYS A 108 -7.59 -24.83 15.20
CA LYS A 108 -7.74 -25.61 16.44
C LYS A 108 -7.74 -24.75 17.70
N ILE A 109 -7.11 -23.58 17.65
CA ILE A 109 -6.89 -22.70 18.81
C ILE A 109 -7.93 -21.58 18.85
N ILE A 110 -8.38 -21.09 17.69
CA ILE A 110 -9.22 -19.90 17.60
C ILE A 110 -10.70 -20.30 17.50
N HIS A 111 -11.49 -19.88 18.48
CA HIS A 111 -12.94 -19.97 18.39
C HIS A 111 -13.47 -18.94 17.36
N PRO A 112 -14.33 -19.32 16.40
CA PRO A 112 -14.78 -18.43 15.32
C PRO A 112 -15.39 -17.11 15.80
N SER A 113 -16.04 -17.11 16.97
CA SER A 113 -16.68 -15.93 17.55
C SER A 113 -15.72 -14.81 17.94
N ILE A 114 -14.45 -15.11 18.22
CA ILE A 114 -13.43 -14.11 18.58
C ILE A 114 -12.44 -13.84 17.46
N PHE A 115 -12.56 -14.54 16.34
CA PHE A 115 -11.55 -14.51 15.26
C PHE A 115 -11.29 -13.10 14.74
N LEU A 116 -12.34 -12.33 14.41
CA LEU A 116 -12.18 -10.98 13.87
C LEU A 116 -11.50 -10.05 14.89
N PHE A 117 -11.86 -10.16 16.16
CA PHE A 117 -11.23 -9.39 17.23
C PHE A 117 -9.76 -9.77 17.42
N ALA A 118 -9.46 -11.08 17.44
CA ALA A 118 -8.11 -11.59 17.51
C ALA A 118 -7.27 -11.14 16.31
N ALA A 119 -7.84 -11.13 15.10
CA ALA A 119 -7.17 -10.65 13.89
C ALA A 119 -6.77 -9.17 14.02
N VAL A 120 -7.68 -8.31 14.52
CA VAL A 120 -7.35 -6.90 14.78
C VAL A 120 -6.20 -6.78 15.77
N VAL A 121 -6.30 -7.43 16.94
CA VAL A 121 -5.31 -7.31 18.02
C VAL A 121 -3.94 -7.84 17.58
N THR A 122 -3.89 -8.99 16.94
CA THR A 122 -2.65 -9.58 16.45
C THR A 122 -1.97 -8.70 15.40
N CYS A 123 -2.73 -8.21 14.40
CA CYS A 123 -2.21 -7.26 13.42
C CYS A 123 -1.74 -5.96 14.08
N SER A 124 -2.44 -5.44 15.09
CA SER A 124 -1.99 -4.26 15.83
C SER A 124 -0.68 -4.47 16.56
N ILE A 125 -0.51 -5.60 17.26
CA ILE A 125 0.74 -5.90 17.99
C ILE A 125 1.91 -6.06 17.02
N VAL A 126 1.70 -6.81 15.93
CA VAL A 126 2.73 -7.02 14.92
C VAL A 126 3.10 -5.70 14.26
N SER A 127 2.11 -4.88 13.90
CA SER A 127 2.38 -3.59 13.24
C SER A 127 2.99 -2.55 14.18
N LEU A 128 2.63 -2.57 15.47
CA LEU A 128 3.33 -1.80 16.50
C LEU A 128 4.81 -2.17 16.56
N ALA A 129 5.12 -3.46 16.51
CA ALA A 129 6.49 -3.95 16.57
C ALA A 129 7.27 -3.70 15.27
N THR A 130 6.62 -3.81 14.10
CA THR A 130 7.28 -3.61 12.80
C THR A 130 7.26 -2.17 12.31
N GLY A 131 6.41 -1.30 12.86
CA GLY A 131 6.26 0.10 12.45
C GLY A 131 5.75 0.28 11.01
N SER A 132 5.02 -0.71 10.48
CA SER A 132 4.57 -0.68 9.08
C SER A 132 3.31 -1.50 8.88
N ALA A 133 2.22 -0.86 8.43
CA ALA A 133 0.98 -1.56 8.11
C ALA A 133 1.14 -2.53 6.94
N TRP A 134 1.87 -2.11 5.91
CA TRP A 134 2.08 -2.90 4.68
C TRP A 134 2.81 -4.22 4.96
N SER A 135 3.85 -4.19 5.80
CA SER A 135 4.57 -5.41 6.19
C SER A 135 3.70 -6.39 6.97
N THR A 136 2.90 -5.87 7.90
CA THR A 136 1.97 -6.68 8.70
C THR A 136 0.89 -7.35 7.85
N ILE A 137 0.28 -6.60 6.94
CA ILE A 137 -0.76 -7.12 6.03
C ILE A 137 -0.17 -8.23 5.15
N ALA A 138 1.04 -8.02 4.62
CA ALA A 138 1.68 -8.96 3.70
C ALA A 138 2.22 -10.24 4.35
N THR A 139 2.43 -10.25 5.67
CA THR A 139 2.94 -11.43 6.40
C THR A 139 1.83 -12.17 7.13
N VAL A 140 1.42 -11.66 8.29
CA VAL A 140 0.41 -12.28 9.16
C VAL A 140 -1.00 -12.07 8.61
N GLY A 141 -1.25 -10.95 7.92
CA GLY A 141 -2.54 -10.64 7.34
C GLY A 141 -3.02 -11.66 6.31
N ILE A 142 -2.14 -12.13 5.41
CA ILE A 142 -2.48 -13.17 4.43
C ILE A 142 -2.82 -14.50 5.11
N ALA A 143 -2.07 -14.87 6.16
CA ALA A 143 -2.35 -16.09 6.92
C ALA A 143 -3.72 -16.02 7.60
N LEU A 144 -4.03 -14.89 8.26
CA LEU A 144 -5.34 -14.65 8.86
C LEU A 144 -6.47 -14.64 7.83
N LEU A 145 -6.24 -14.04 6.65
CA LEU A 145 -7.21 -14.04 5.56
C LEU A 145 -7.53 -15.47 5.09
N GLY A 146 -6.51 -16.34 4.99
CA GLY A 146 -6.68 -17.77 4.72
C GLY A 146 -7.45 -18.52 5.81
N ILE A 147 -7.17 -18.25 7.09
CA ILE A 147 -7.94 -18.84 8.22
C ILE A 147 -9.39 -18.39 8.17
N GLY A 148 -9.65 -17.10 8.00
CA GLY A 148 -10.99 -16.54 7.98
C GLY A 148 -11.83 -17.10 6.82
N GLN A 149 -11.20 -17.30 5.65
CA GLN A 149 -11.84 -17.96 4.52
C GLN A 149 -12.16 -19.43 4.82
N ALA A 150 -11.25 -20.16 5.47
CA ALA A 150 -11.49 -21.55 5.91
C ALA A 150 -12.60 -21.65 6.99
N LEU A 151 -12.77 -20.61 7.81
CA LEU A 151 -13.87 -20.48 8.77
C LEU A 151 -15.21 -20.06 8.13
N GLY A 152 -15.25 -19.78 6.82
CA GLY A 152 -16.46 -19.32 6.13
C GLY A 152 -16.85 -17.88 6.44
N ILE A 153 -15.94 -17.07 6.99
CA ILE A 153 -16.19 -15.66 7.28
C ILE A 153 -16.04 -14.86 5.97
N PRO A 154 -16.93 -13.90 5.67
CA PRO A 154 -16.80 -13.07 4.47
C PRO A 154 -15.42 -12.41 4.37
N VAL A 155 -14.73 -12.62 3.24
CA VAL A 155 -13.33 -12.18 3.05
C VAL A 155 -13.18 -10.67 3.29
N GLY A 156 -14.17 -9.86 2.90
CA GLY A 156 -14.17 -8.42 3.15
C GLY A 156 -14.13 -8.05 4.64
N LEU A 157 -14.82 -8.80 5.51
CA LEU A 157 -14.78 -8.58 6.96
C LEU A 157 -13.41 -8.95 7.55
N VAL A 158 -12.83 -10.06 7.08
CA VAL A 158 -11.51 -10.50 7.52
C VAL A 158 -10.43 -9.51 7.07
N ALA A 159 -10.49 -9.08 5.81
CA ALA A 159 -9.60 -8.06 5.26
C ALA A 159 -9.75 -6.74 6.03
N GLY A 160 -10.98 -6.31 6.32
CA GLY A 160 -11.26 -5.13 7.13
C GLY A 160 -10.65 -5.22 8.53
N ALA A 161 -10.76 -6.37 9.20
CA ALA A 161 -10.17 -6.60 10.52
C ALA A 161 -8.63 -6.53 10.48
N VAL A 162 -8.00 -7.22 9.52
CA VAL A 162 -6.54 -7.21 9.31
C VAL A 162 -6.03 -5.80 9.03
N ILE A 163 -6.66 -5.08 8.08
CA ILE A 163 -6.28 -3.71 7.69
C ILE A 163 -6.44 -2.77 8.89
N SER A 164 -7.55 -2.86 9.63
CA SER A 164 -7.79 -2.02 10.81
C SER A 164 -6.70 -2.21 11.86
N GLY A 165 -6.36 -3.47 12.17
CA GLY A 165 -5.32 -3.77 13.13
C GLY A 165 -3.94 -3.28 12.69
N ALA A 166 -3.59 -3.53 11.43
CA ALA A 166 -2.30 -3.12 10.87
C ALA A 166 -2.12 -1.61 10.84
N TYR A 167 -3.10 -0.85 10.35
CA TYR A 167 -3.01 0.62 10.33
C TYR A 167 -3.03 1.23 11.73
N PHE A 168 -3.80 0.65 12.66
CA PHE A 168 -3.76 1.08 14.06
C PHE A 168 -2.35 0.95 14.64
N GLY A 169 -1.71 -0.20 14.45
CA GLY A 169 -0.38 -0.44 15.02
C GLY A 169 0.71 0.42 14.37
N ASP A 170 0.65 0.60 13.06
CA ASP A 170 1.56 1.49 12.33
C ASP A 170 1.53 2.93 12.89
N LYS A 171 0.32 3.49 13.07
CA LYS A 171 0.14 4.86 13.58
C LYS A 171 0.46 5.05 15.06
N MET A 172 0.53 3.97 15.83
CA MET A 172 0.91 4.00 17.24
C MET A 172 2.36 3.59 17.47
N SER A 173 3.05 3.11 16.44
CA SER A 173 4.41 2.60 16.57
C SER A 173 5.43 3.74 16.67
N PRO A 174 6.31 3.75 17.69
CA PRO A 174 7.45 4.66 17.74
C PRO A 174 8.51 4.36 16.66
N LEU A 175 8.42 3.20 16.00
CA LEU A 175 9.31 2.78 14.92
C LEU A 175 8.77 3.16 13.54
N SER A 176 7.53 3.63 13.43
CA SER A 176 6.93 3.95 12.13
C SER A 176 7.50 5.25 11.57
N ASP A 177 7.98 5.18 10.33
CA ASP A 177 8.39 6.34 9.55
C ASP A 177 7.24 7.35 9.42
N THR A 178 5.99 6.88 9.31
CA THR A 178 4.84 7.76 9.19
C THR A 178 4.42 8.42 10.50
N THR A 179 4.89 7.91 11.64
CA THR A 179 4.66 8.48 12.97
C THR A 179 5.84 9.38 13.38
N ASN A 180 7.06 9.02 12.99
CA ASN A 180 8.30 9.72 13.34
C ASN A 180 8.63 10.90 12.39
N LEU A 181 8.10 10.89 11.15
CA LEU A 181 8.26 11.98 10.17
C LEU A 181 6.99 12.86 10.04
N ALA A 182 5.96 12.63 10.87
CA ALA A 182 4.72 13.42 10.89
C ALA A 182 4.88 14.76 11.62
#